data_AF-A0A0S4V4I0-F1
#
_entry.id   AF-A0A0S4V4I0-F1
#
_cell.length_a   1.000
_cell.length_b   1.000
_cell.length_c   1.000
_cell.angle_alpha   90.00
_cell.angle_beta   90.00
_cell.angle_gamma   90.00
#
_symmetry.space_group_name_H-M   'P 1'
#
loop_
_entity.id
_entity.type
_entity.pdbx_description
1 polymer ?
#
loop_
_entity_poly.entity_id
_entity_poly.type
_entity_poly.pdbx_seq_one_letter_code
_entity_poly.pdbx_strand_id
1 'polypeptide(L)' 'MDEWCASRGIPKGDVRPIEQVWNFAAEWYARHADADWTKWSVREAIELFARHHLSGPVWTIAAEAARF' A
#
# COMPACT_ATOMS: atom_id res chain seq x y z
N MET A 1 5.82 -15.53 -11.84
CA MET A 1 6.67 -14.38 -11.43
C MET A 1 8.03 -14.86 -10.93
N ASP A 2 8.07 -15.85 -10.04
CA ASP A 2 9.31 -16.39 -9.45
C ASP A 2 10.34 -16.84 -10.49
N GLU A 3 9.95 -17.69 -11.46
CA GLU A 3 10.86 -18.19 -12.51
C GLU A 3 11.43 -17.08 -13.39
N TRP A 4 10.63 -16.06 -13.68
CA TRP A 4 11.06 -14.91 -14.49
C TRP A 4 12.10 -14.07 -13.75
N CYS A 5 11.91 -13.83 -12.45
CA CYS A 5 12.90 -13.15 -11.60
C CYS A 5 14.20 -13.95 -11.52
N ALA A 6 14.10 -15.26 -11.25
CA ALA A 6 15.24 -16.15 -11.13
C ALA A 6 16.09 -16.18 -12.42
N SER A 7 15.44 -16.33 -13.59
CA SER A 7 16.13 -16.37 -14.89
C SER A 7 16.84 -15.07 -15.27
N ARG A 8 16.50 -13.94 -14.63
CA ARG A 8 17.07 -12.62 -14.92
C ARG A 8 17.96 -12.07 -13.81
N GLY A 9 18.10 -12.78 -12.69
CA GLY A 9 18.86 -12.31 -11.53
C GLY A 9 18.28 -11.04 -10.89
N ILE A 10 16.97 -10.80 -11.04
CA ILE A 10 16.31 -9.61 -10.49
C ILE A 10 15.57 -10.00 -9.20
N PRO A 11 15.73 -9.25 -8.09
CA PRO A 11 14.93 -9.46 -6.89
C PRO A 11 13.43 -9.32 -7.17
N LYS A 12 12.62 -10.25 -6.67
CA LYS A 12 11.17 -10.24 -6.89
C LYS A 12 10.46 -9.00 -6.32
N GLY A 13 11.00 -8.41 -5.25
CA GLY A 13 10.35 -7.32 -4.53
C GLY A 13 9.10 -7.78 -3.78
N ASP A 14 8.25 -6.84 -3.39
CA ASP A 14 6.96 -7.14 -2.74
C ASP A 14 5.88 -7.40 -3.81
N VAL A 15 5.64 -8.67 -4.13
CA VAL A 15 4.59 -9.09 -5.05
C VAL A 15 3.36 -9.50 -4.24
N ARG A 16 2.23 -8.84 -4.51
CA ARG A 16 0.96 -9.08 -3.85
C ARG A 16 -0.09 -9.66 -4.80
N PRO A 17 -1.04 -10.47 -4.31
CA PRO A 17 -2.23 -10.82 -5.06
C PRO A 17 -2.99 -9.57 -5.50
N ILE A 18 -3.46 -9.54 -6.75
CA ILE A 18 -4.18 -8.39 -7.29
C ILE A 18 -5.44 -8.05 -6.48
N GLU A 19 -6.13 -9.07 -5.95
CA GLU A 19 -7.30 -8.90 -5.10
C GLU A 19 -6.97 -8.18 -3.79
N GLN A 20 -5.82 -8.49 -3.18
CA GLN A 20 -5.38 -7.80 -1.96
C GLN A 20 -5.14 -6.31 -2.23
N VAL A 21 -4.46 -5.99 -3.34
CA VAL A 21 -4.20 -4.59 -3.73
C VAL A 21 -5.49 -3.87 -4.10
N TRP A 22 -6.42 -4.57 -4.77
CA TRP A 22 -7.74 -4.03 -5.13
C TRP A 22 -8.56 -3.66 -3.90
N ASN A 23 -8.62 -4.54 -2.89
CA ASN A 23 -9.36 -4.29 -1.65
C ASN A 23 -8.78 -3.10 -0.88
N PHE A 24 -7.45 -2.98 -0.86
CA PHE A 24 -6.78 -1.80 -0.31
C PHE A 24 -7.14 -0.53 -1.09
N ALA A 25 -7.04 -0.56 -2.43
CA ALA A 25 -7.31 0.59 -3.27
C ALA A 25 -8.76 1.08 -3.14
N ALA A 26 -9.71 0.16 -3.02
CA ALA A 26 -11.11 0.48 -2.80
C ALA A 26 -11.29 1.34 -1.54
N GLU A 27 -10.66 0.98 -0.41
CA GLU A 27 -10.75 1.76 0.83
C GLU A 27 -9.91 3.04 0.78
N TRP A 28 -8.70 2.96 0.24
CA TRP A 28 -7.80 4.11 0.11
C TRP A 28 -8.44 5.24 -0.69
N TYR A 29 -9.11 4.90 -1.80
CA TYR A 29 -9.73 5.85 -2.72
C TYR A 29 -11.22 6.09 -2.49
N ALA A 30 -11.89 5.32 -1.62
CA ALA A 30 -13.36 5.30 -1.45
C ALA A 30 -13.99 6.70 -1.34
N ARG A 31 -13.31 7.60 -0.65
CA ARG A 31 -13.84 8.91 -0.28
C ARG A 31 -13.26 10.06 -1.09
N HIS A 32 -12.44 9.81 -2.11
CA HIS A 32 -11.83 10.91 -2.88
C HIS A 32 -12.85 11.76 -3.67
N ALA A 33 -14.07 11.25 -3.87
CA ALA A 33 -15.18 12.00 -4.47
C ALA A 33 -16.06 12.72 -3.43
N ASP A 34 -15.80 12.53 -2.14
CA ASP A 34 -16.55 13.13 -1.03
C ASP A 34 -16.04 14.56 -0.82
N ALA A 35 -16.93 15.56 -0.77
CA ALA A 35 -16.54 16.98 -0.78
C ALA A 35 -15.76 17.38 0.49
N ASP A 36 -16.03 16.70 1.60
CA ASP A 36 -15.36 16.90 2.89
C ASP A 36 -14.18 15.94 3.10
N TRP A 37 -13.74 15.25 2.04
CA TRP A 37 -12.63 14.31 2.16
C TRP A 37 -11.34 15.02 2.53
N THR A 38 -10.70 14.52 3.58
CA THR A 38 -9.36 14.91 3.96
C THR A 38 -8.39 13.78 3.67
N LYS A 39 -7.22 14.17 3.20
CA LYS A 39 -6.04 13.33 3.08
C LYS A 39 -5.76 12.52 4.35
N TRP A 40 -5.37 11.25 4.17
CA TRP A 40 -4.97 10.39 5.28
C TRP A 40 -3.77 10.98 6.01
N SER A 41 -3.85 11.05 7.34
CA SER A 41 -2.65 11.26 8.17
C SER A 41 -1.72 10.04 8.05
N VAL A 42 -0.44 10.21 8.39
CA VAL A 42 0.52 9.09 8.39
C VAL A 42 0.06 7.95 9.28
N ARG A 43 -0.50 8.27 10.46
CA ARG A 43 -1.01 7.25 11.37
C ARG A 43 -2.15 6.46 10.74
N GLU A 44 -3.12 7.13 10.13
CA GLU A 44 -4.24 6.47 9.47
C GLU A 44 -3.78 5.64 8.27
N ALA A 45 -2.80 6.12 7.50
CA ALA A 45 -2.21 5.38 6.40
C ALA A 45 -1.51 4.09 6.88
N ILE A 46 -0.72 4.17 7.96
CA ILE A 46 -0.06 3.01 8.58
C ILE A 46 -1.10 2.01 9.09
N GLU A 47 -2.14 2.47 9.77
CA GLU A 47 -3.24 1.63 10.25
C GLU A 47 -3.98 0.95 9.09
N LEU A 48 -4.20 1.67 7.99
CA LEU A 48 -4.84 1.15 6.79
C LEU A 48 -3.96 0.07 6.13
N PHE A 49 -2.66 0.30 5.97
CA PHE A 49 -1.74 -0.73 5.44
C PHE A 49 -1.74 -2.00 6.29
N ALA A 50 -1.69 -1.85 7.61
CA ALA A 50 -1.70 -2.98 8.53
C ALA A 50 -2.99 -3.80 8.40
N ARG A 51 -4.16 -3.15 8.30
CA ARG A 51 -5.46 -3.82 8.11
C ARG A 51 -5.56 -4.58 6.78
N HIS A 52 -4.88 -4.11 5.72
CA HIS A 52 -4.80 -4.78 4.42
C HIS A 52 -3.65 -5.78 4.30
N HIS A 53 -2.98 -6.11 5.42
CA HIS A 53 -1.81 -6.99 5.45
C HIS A 53 -0.67 -6.55 4.50
N LEU A 54 -0.60 -5.25 4.25
CA LEU A 54 0.48 -4.59 3.51
C LEU A 54 1.60 -4.26 4.47
N SER A 55 2.19 -5.32 5.03
CA SER A 55 3.33 -5.27 5.93
C SER A 55 4.61 -5.60 5.16
N GLY A 56 5.58 -4.71 5.21
CA GLY A 56 6.87 -4.91 4.55
C GLY A 56 7.59 -3.58 4.33
N PRO A 57 8.90 -3.59 4.04
CA PRO A 57 9.69 -2.37 3.91
C PRO A 57 9.16 -1.36 2.88
N VAL A 58 8.48 -1.87 1.82
CA VAL A 58 7.85 -1.04 0.77
C VAL A 58 6.68 -0.21 1.31
N TRP A 59 5.99 -0.71 2.33
CA TRP A 59 4.82 -0.07 2.95
C TRP A 59 5.17 0.68 4.24
N THR A 60 6.43 0.66 4.65
CA THR A 60 6.89 1.41 5.83
C THR A 60 6.96 2.89 5.50
N ILE A 61 6.16 3.70 6.18
CA ILE A 61 6.23 5.16 6.10
C ILE A 61 6.93 5.68 7.36
N ALA A 62 7.89 6.60 7.17
CA ALA A 62 8.53 7.30 8.28
C ALA A 62 7.55 8.29 8.93
N ALA A 63 7.50 8.32 10.27
CA ALA A 63 6.54 9.11 11.03
C ALA A 63 6.64 10.63 10.76
N GLU A 64 7.76 11.11 10.20
CA GLU A 64 7.96 12.53 9.88
C GLU A 64 7.34 12.99 8.54
N ALA A 65 6.75 12.09 7.73
CA ALA A 65 6.12 12.47 6.47
C ALA A 65 4.85 13.32 6.71
N ALA A 66 4.82 14.57 6.25
CA ALA A 66 3.83 15.53 6.77
C ALA A 66 2.36 15.31 6.34
N ARG A 67 2.04 14.46 5.33
CA ARG A 67 0.69 14.01 4.88
C ARG A 67 0.76 13.35 3.49
N PHE A 68 -0.25 12.55 3.11
CA PHE A 68 -0.42 11.97 1.77
C PHE A 68 -1.60 12.57 1.03
#